data_AF-A0A9E2KFF0-F1
#
_entry.id   AF-A0A9E2KFF0-F1
#
_cell.length_a   1.000
_cell.length_b   1.000
_cell.length_c   1.000
_cell.angle_alpha   90.00
_cell.angle_beta   90.00
_cell.angle_gamma   90.00
#
_symmetry.space_group_name_H-M   'P 1'
#
loop_
_entity.id
_entity.type
_entity.pdbx_description
1 polymer ?
#
loop_
_entity_poly.entity_id
_entity_poly.type
_entity_poly.pdbx_seq_one_letter_code
_entity_poly.pdbx_strand_id
1 'polypeptide(L)'
;MQAFHYILRILLHAKGSNLLKVVSLGLGLTMSILLFARVAFEQSYDTCFPDNDRLYQVWSQFTVKGEKLDWQEMNCGPVAGAILESFPEQVESATCTAHWLVSNPLYYGNTRFDDKKIAADSLFFRTMGIEVLSG
;
A
#
# COMPACT_ATOMS: atom_id res chain seq x y z
N MET A 1 -7.53 -8.57 42.91
CA MET A 1 -6.17 -8.09 42.57
C MET A 1 -5.07 -9.01 43.11
N GLN A 2 -5.07 -9.40 44.41
CA GLN A 2 -3.98 -10.22 44.98
C GLN A 2 -3.94 -11.69 44.49
N ALA A 3 -5.09 -12.29 44.19
CA ALA A 3 -5.16 -13.68 43.69
C ALA A 3 -4.44 -13.86 42.33
N PHE A 4 -4.59 -12.90 41.41
CA PHE A 4 -3.96 -12.96 40.09
C PHE A 4 -2.43 -12.89 40.18
N HIS A 5 -1.91 -11.99 41.04
CA HIS A 5 -0.48 -11.89 41.30
C HIS A 5 0.09 -13.16 41.95
N TYR A 6 -0.62 -13.77 42.90
CA TYR A 6 -0.21 -15.03 43.53
C TYR A 6 -0.18 -16.19 42.53
N ILE A 7 -1.20 -16.31 41.68
CA ILE A 7 -1.26 -17.33 40.62
C ILE A 7 -0.11 -17.16 39.63
N LEU A 8 0.15 -15.92 39.19
CA LEU A 8 1.28 -15.61 38.30
C LEU A 8 2.62 -15.99 38.94
N ARG A 9 2.79 -15.66 40.23
CA ARG A 9 4.01 -15.98 40.99
C ARG A 9 4.21 -17.48 41.14
N ILE A 10 3.14 -18.26 41.39
CA ILE A 10 3.20 -19.73 41.49
C ILE A 10 3.54 -20.37 40.15
N LEU A 11 2.94 -19.89 39.04
CA LEU A 11 3.23 -20.38 37.70
C LEU A 11 4.69 -20.12 37.28
N LEU A 12 5.25 -18.98 37.67
CA LEU A 12 6.66 -18.60 37.40
C LEU A 12 7.67 -19.32 38.32
N HIS A 13 7.30 -19.68 39.55
CA HIS A 13 8.19 -20.38 40.49
C HIS A 13 8.20 -21.91 40.33
N ALA A 14 7.22 -22.49 39.62
CA ALA A 14 7.13 -23.93 39.42
C ALA A 14 8.14 -24.40 38.34
N LYS A 15 9.16 -25.16 38.79
CA LYS A 15 10.21 -25.87 38.03
C LYS A 15 9.97 -25.94 36.50
N GLY A 16 10.80 -25.20 35.73
CA GLY A 16 11.15 -25.37 34.30
C GLY A 16 10.05 -25.67 33.26
N SER A 17 9.30 -26.75 33.45
CA SER A 17 8.25 -27.23 32.55
C SER A 17 7.05 -26.27 32.45
N ASN A 18 6.64 -25.61 33.54
CA ASN A 18 5.52 -24.67 33.50
C ASN A 18 5.90 -23.35 32.80
N LEU A 19 7.13 -22.87 32.99
CA LEU A 19 7.66 -21.72 32.27
C LEU A 19 7.71 -21.98 30.76
N LEU A 20 8.24 -23.14 30.34
CA LEU A 20 8.32 -23.51 28.93
C LEU A 20 6.92 -23.58 28.28
N LYS A 21 5.91 -24.10 28.99
CA LYS A 21 4.52 -24.15 28.51
C LYS A 21 3.91 -22.76 28.32
N VAL A 22 4.15 -21.85 29.27
CA VAL A 22 3.66 -20.46 29.18
C VAL A 22 4.34 -19.73 28.02
N VAL A 23 5.66 -19.91 27.87
CA VAL A 23 6.42 -19.32 26.76
C VAL A 23 5.98 -19.91 25.41
N SER A 24 5.82 -21.23 25.30
CA SER A 24 5.37 -21.87 24.05
C SER A 24 3.96 -21.42 23.65
N LEU A 25 3.07 -21.26 24.64
CA LEU A 25 1.72 -20.73 24.42
C LEU A 25 1.77 -19.26 23.99
N GLY A 26 2.59 -18.45 24.66
CA GLY A 26 2.78 -17.04 24.32
C GLY A 26 3.34 -16.85 22.90
N LEU A 27 4.31 -17.67 22.49
CA LEU A 27 4.87 -17.66 21.13
C LEU A 27 3.83 -18.05 20.09
N GLY A 28 3.05 -19.11 20.33
CA GLY A 28 1.96 -19.51 19.43
C GLY A 28 0.90 -18.43 19.26
N LEU A 29 0.45 -17.84 20.38
CA LEU A 29 -0.52 -16.75 20.37
C LEU A 29 0.02 -15.50 19.66
N THR A 30 1.28 -15.14 19.92
CA THR A 30 1.94 -13.99 19.27
C THR A 30 2.01 -14.20 17.77
N MET A 31 2.41 -15.39 17.32
CA MET A 31 2.48 -15.70 15.89
C MET A 31 1.09 -15.63 15.23
N SER A 32 0.05 -16.15 15.88
CA SER A 32 -1.32 -16.01 15.38
C SER A 32 -1.74 -14.56 15.25
N ILE A 33 -1.47 -13.72 16.26
CA ILE A 33 -1.79 -12.28 16.22
C ILE A 33 -1.02 -11.59 15.08
N LEU A 34 0.26 -11.89 14.89
CA LEU A 34 1.06 -11.30 13.81
C LEU A 34 0.53 -11.67 12.42
N LEU A 35 0.09 -12.92 12.22
CA LEU A 35 -0.52 -13.35 10.97
C LEU A 35 -1.85 -12.63 10.72
N PHE A 36 -2.72 -12.52 11.72
CA PHE A 36 -3.97 -11.77 11.58
C PHE A 36 -3.72 -10.27 11.35
N ALA A 37 -2.76 -9.68 12.05
CA ALA A 37 -2.36 -8.30 11.85
C ALA A 37 -1.83 -8.07 10.43
N ARG A 38 -1.08 -9.03 9.87
CA ARG A 38 -0.62 -8.96 8.48
C ARG A 38 -1.77 -9.01 7.48
N VAL A 39 -2.73 -9.92 7.67
CA VAL A 39 -3.91 -10.02 6.81
C VAL A 39 -4.74 -8.74 6.88
N ALA A 40 -4.97 -8.20 8.08
CA ALA A 40 -5.68 -6.95 8.26
C ALA A 40 -4.94 -5.78 7.59
N PHE A 41 -3.61 -5.74 7.70
CA PHE A 41 -2.77 -4.75 7.03
C PHE A 41 -2.91 -4.83 5.51
N GLU A 42 -2.78 -6.02 4.93
CA GLU A 42 -2.91 -6.23 3.48
C GLU A 42 -4.29 -5.83 2.96
N GLN A 43 -5.36 -6.16 3.69
CA GLN A 43 -6.71 -5.74 3.34
C GLN A 43 -6.93 -4.23 3.45
N SER A 44 -6.21 -3.56 4.37
CA SER A 44 -6.34 -2.11 4.58
C SER A 44 -5.49 -1.27 3.62
N TYR A 45 -4.49 -1.86 2.96
CA TYR A 45 -3.42 -1.12 2.28
C TYR A 45 -3.95 -0.17 1.19
N ASP A 46 -4.88 -0.64 0.36
CA ASP A 46 -5.44 0.13 -0.76
C ASP A 46 -6.73 0.88 -0.40
N THR A 47 -7.15 0.85 0.87
CA THR A 47 -8.43 1.45 1.30
C THR A 47 -8.37 2.95 1.56
N CYS A 48 -7.22 3.58 1.31
CA CYS A 48 -6.98 4.99 1.62
C CYS A 48 -7.64 5.97 0.62
N PHE A 49 -8.03 5.50 -0.57
CA PHE A 49 -8.73 6.31 -1.57
C PHE A 49 -10.25 6.11 -1.48
N PRO A 50 -11.05 7.17 -1.70
CA PRO A 50 -12.49 7.02 -1.93
C PRO A 50 -12.75 6.08 -3.11
N ASP A 51 -13.80 5.28 -3.01
CA ASP A 51 -14.21 4.32 -4.05
C ASP A 51 -13.05 3.40 -4.53
N ASN A 52 -12.19 2.96 -3.61
CA ASN A 52 -11.03 2.10 -3.92
C ASN A 52 -11.39 0.80 -4.64
N ASP A 53 -12.61 0.30 -4.48
CA ASP A 53 -13.14 -0.89 -5.17
C ASP A 53 -13.37 -0.66 -6.67
N ARG A 54 -13.45 0.61 -7.09
CA ARG A 54 -13.63 1.06 -8.47
C ARG A 54 -12.35 1.67 -9.07
N LEU A 55 -11.25 1.72 -8.31
CA LEU A 55 -9.97 2.25 -8.76
C LEU A 55 -9.09 1.10 -9.27
N TYR A 56 -8.64 1.20 -10.53
CA TYR A 56 -7.87 0.14 -11.17
C TYR A 56 -6.53 0.64 -11.71
N GLN A 57 -5.51 -0.21 -11.60
CA GLN A 57 -4.21 0.01 -12.21
C GLN A 57 -4.10 -0.78 -13.53
N VAL A 58 -3.65 -0.11 -14.59
CA VAL A 58 -3.45 -0.75 -15.89
C VAL A 58 -2.09 -1.44 -15.92
N TRP A 59 -2.11 -2.74 -16.18
CA TRP A 59 -0.90 -3.54 -16.40
C TRP A 59 -0.84 -3.97 -17.87
N SER A 60 0.33 -3.79 -18.49
CA SER A 60 0.54 -4.12 -19.90
C SER A 60 1.69 -5.09 -20.07
N GLN A 61 1.52 -6.01 -21.02
CA GLN A 61 2.58 -6.89 -21.50
C GLN A 61 3.04 -6.42 -22.88
N PHE A 62 4.29 -5.95 -22.97
CA PHE A 62 4.85 -5.47 -24.23
C PHE A 62 5.56 -6.60 -24.97
N THR A 63 5.45 -6.63 -26.29
CA THR A 63 6.24 -7.53 -27.14
C THR A 63 7.32 -6.74 -27.85
N VAL A 64 8.58 -7.05 -27.57
CA VAL A 64 9.74 -6.38 -28.18
C VAL A 64 10.51 -7.43 -28.98
N LYS A 65 10.68 -7.20 -30.30
CA LYS A 65 11.40 -8.11 -31.21
C LYS A 65 10.88 -9.57 -31.18
N GLY A 66 9.58 -9.76 -30.94
CA GLY A 66 8.94 -11.08 -30.87
C GLY A 66 9.00 -11.74 -29.49
N GLU A 67 9.71 -11.17 -28.53
CA GLU A 67 9.73 -11.64 -27.14
C GLU A 67 8.73 -10.85 -26.30
N LYS A 68 7.94 -11.56 -25.50
CA LYS A 68 7.02 -10.95 -24.54
C LYS A 68 7.80 -10.60 -23.28
N LEU A 69 7.76 -9.33 -22.91
CA LEU A 69 8.26 -8.87 -21.62
C LEU A 69 7.34 -9.33 -20.49
N ASP A 70 7.83 -9.24 -19.27
CA ASP A 70 6.99 -9.46 -18.09
C ASP A 70 5.90 -8.39 -18.00
N TRP A 71 4.85 -8.71 -17.26
CA TRP A 71 3.78 -7.77 -16.95
C TRP A 71 4.35 -6.58 -16.17
N GLN A 72 4.06 -5.37 -16.63
CA GLN A 72 4.51 -4.14 -15.99
C GLN A 72 3.42 -3.07 -15.97
N GLU A 73 3.48 -2.21 -14.96
CA GLU A 73 2.64 -1.04 -14.79
C GLU A 73 3.11 0.18 -15.63
N MET A 74 4.32 0.09 -16.18
CA MET A 74 4.88 1.14 -17.05
C MET A 74 4.20 1.11 -18.42
N ASN A 75 3.19 1.97 -18.55
CA ASN A 75 2.44 2.20 -19.78
C ASN A 75 2.94 3.44 -20.54
N CYS A 76 2.64 3.50 -21.83
CA CYS A 76 2.82 4.73 -22.59
C CYS A 76 1.89 5.81 -22.05
N GLY A 77 2.37 7.04 -21.89
CA GLY A 77 1.59 8.17 -21.34
C GLY A 77 0.17 8.33 -21.91
N PRO A 78 -0.05 8.20 -23.23
CA PRO A 78 -1.39 8.34 -23.83
C PRO A 78 -2.40 7.25 -23.46
N VAL A 79 -1.98 6.13 -22.85
CA VAL A 79 -2.86 4.97 -22.59
C VAL A 79 -4.05 5.35 -21.70
N ALA A 80 -3.85 6.20 -20.69
CA ALA A 80 -4.93 6.65 -19.81
C ALA A 80 -6.02 7.41 -20.60
N GLY A 81 -5.62 8.36 -21.44
CA GLY A 81 -6.54 9.11 -22.30
C GLY A 81 -7.25 8.22 -23.31
N ALA A 82 -6.51 7.30 -23.95
CA ALA A 82 -7.09 6.37 -24.91
C ALA A 82 -8.14 5.44 -24.30
N ILE A 83 -7.93 4.97 -23.06
CA ILE A 83 -8.91 4.15 -22.32
C ILE A 83 -10.18 4.96 -22.04
N LEU A 84 -10.02 6.20 -21.56
CA LEU A 84 -11.14 7.10 -21.27
C LEU A 84 -11.98 7.39 -22.54
N GLU A 85 -11.31 7.61 -23.67
CA GLU A 85 -11.98 7.87 -24.96
C GLU A 85 -12.65 6.61 -25.54
N SER A 86 -12.05 5.43 -25.35
CA SER A 86 -12.55 4.18 -25.93
C SER A 86 -13.70 3.57 -25.11
N PHE A 87 -13.75 3.80 -23.80
CA PHE A 87 -14.72 3.22 -22.88
C PHE A 87 -15.41 4.27 -21.99
N PRO A 88 -16.04 5.30 -22.57
CA PRO A 88 -16.58 6.45 -21.82
C PRO A 88 -17.78 6.09 -20.92
N GLU A 89 -18.48 4.99 -21.20
CA GLU A 89 -19.60 4.53 -20.36
C GLU A 89 -19.13 3.76 -19.11
N GLN A 90 -17.94 3.17 -19.17
CA GLN A 90 -17.39 2.33 -18.09
C GLN A 90 -16.33 3.06 -17.26
N VAL A 91 -15.60 3.99 -17.88
CA VAL A 91 -14.48 4.70 -17.25
C VAL A 91 -14.87 6.15 -17.02
N GLU A 92 -15.04 6.50 -15.75
CA GLU A 92 -15.41 7.86 -15.34
C GLU A 92 -14.24 8.85 -15.47
N SER A 93 -13.03 8.39 -15.17
CA SER A 93 -11.81 9.18 -15.20
C SER A 93 -10.60 8.26 -15.32
N ALA A 94 -9.56 8.73 -16.01
CA ALA A 94 -8.28 8.04 -16.11
C ALA A 94 -7.16 9.08 -16.01
N THR A 95 -6.08 8.72 -15.33
CA THR A 95 -4.90 9.57 -15.16
C THR A 95 -3.63 8.78 -15.43
N CYS A 96 -2.59 9.46 -15.88
CA CYS A 96 -1.24 8.92 -15.99
C CYS A 96 -0.34 9.57 -14.94
N THR A 97 0.45 8.73 -14.25
CA THR A 97 1.46 9.16 -13.28
C THR A 97 2.85 8.71 -13.69
N ALA A 98 3.84 9.55 -13.47
CA ALA A 98 5.25 9.25 -13.70
C ALA A 98 6.11 9.75 -12.56
N HIS A 99 6.77 8.84 -11.84
CA HIS A 99 7.69 9.20 -10.76
C HIS A 99 9.09 9.57 -11.28
N TRP A 100 9.55 8.94 -12.36
CA TRP A 100 10.89 9.16 -12.93
C TRP A 100 11.10 10.59 -13.42
N LEU A 101 10.07 11.21 -14.00
CA LEU A 101 10.13 12.57 -14.56
C LEU A 101 10.47 13.64 -13.50
N VAL A 102 10.21 13.35 -12.22
CA VAL A 102 10.40 14.29 -11.10
C VAL A 102 11.32 13.71 -10.04
N SER A 103 12.25 12.85 -10.43
CA SER A 103 13.19 12.19 -9.51
C SER A 103 14.21 13.14 -8.87
N ASN A 104 14.56 14.24 -9.54
CA ASN A 104 15.55 15.19 -9.05
C ASN A 104 15.04 15.99 -7.84
N PRO A 105 15.91 16.41 -6.89
CA PRO A 105 15.54 17.28 -5.80
C PRO A 105 14.97 18.63 -6.29
N LEU A 106 13.99 19.16 -5.56
CA LEU A 106 13.45 20.50 -5.80
C LEU A 106 14.14 21.50 -4.87
N TYR A 107 14.22 22.76 -5.30
CA TYR A 107 14.81 23.84 -4.52
C TYR A 107 13.83 25.01 -4.40
N TYR A 108 13.61 25.48 -3.19
CA TYR A 108 12.90 26.73 -2.90
C TYR A 108 13.86 27.68 -2.18
N GLY A 109 14.43 28.63 -2.93
CA GLY A 109 15.54 29.44 -2.45
C GLY A 109 16.74 28.55 -2.06
N ASN A 110 17.15 28.63 -0.80
CA ASN A 110 18.26 27.83 -0.25
C ASN A 110 17.82 26.47 0.33
N THR A 111 16.52 26.16 0.33
CA THR A 111 15.99 24.91 0.91
C THR A 111 15.89 23.83 -0.16
N ARG A 112 16.50 22.67 0.10
CA ARG A 112 16.43 21.47 -0.77
C ARG A 112 15.33 20.53 -0.28
N PHE A 113 14.50 20.07 -1.19
CA PHE A 113 13.46 19.07 -0.97
C PHE A 113 13.78 17.81 -1.77
N ASP A 114 14.12 16.75 -1.06
CA ASP A 114 14.47 15.44 -1.63
C ASP A 114 13.43 14.37 -1.27
N ASP A 115 12.16 14.77 -1.32
CA ASP A 115 11.03 13.90 -1.03
C ASP A 115 10.58 13.11 -2.27
N LYS A 116 9.75 12.09 -2.05
CA LYS A 116 9.09 11.37 -3.15
C LYS A 116 8.14 12.29 -3.88
N LYS A 117 8.27 12.33 -5.20
CA LYS A 117 7.50 13.19 -6.10
C LYS A 117 6.88 12.35 -7.20
N ILE A 118 5.72 12.77 -7.68
CA ILE A 118 5.00 12.15 -8.78
C ILE A 118 4.58 13.27 -9.72
N ALA A 119 4.90 13.14 -11.00
CA ALA A 119 4.28 13.93 -12.05
C ALA A 119 2.97 13.26 -12.43
N ALA A 120 1.90 14.02 -12.56
CA ALA A 120 0.61 13.52 -12.98
C ALA A 120 -0.10 14.54 -13.87
N ASP A 121 -1.08 14.09 -14.64
CA ASP A 121 -1.94 14.99 -15.42
C ASP A 121 -2.98 15.71 -14.56
N SER A 122 -3.74 16.60 -15.19
CA SER A 122 -4.77 17.41 -14.53
C SER A 122 -5.94 16.60 -13.94
N LEU A 123 -6.13 15.35 -14.35
CA LEU A 123 -7.24 14.51 -13.87
C LEU A 123 -6.87 13.74 -12.59
N PHE A 124 -5.61 13.72 -12.19
CA PHE A 124 -5.12 12.94 -11.05
C PHE A 124 -5.98 13.04 -9.79
N PHE A 125 -6.21 14.25 -9.29
CA PHE A 125 -6.99 14.44 -8.05
C PHE A 125 -8.43 13.94 -8.19
N ARG A 126 -9.04 14.11 -9.37
CA ARG A 126 -10.38 13.62 -9.66
C ARG A 126 -10.41 12.09 -9.71
N THR A 127 -9.47 11.47 -10.41
CA THR A 127 -9.40 10.00 -10.53
C THR A 127 -9.13 9.34 -9.18
N MET A 128 -8.28 9.94 -8.34
CA MET A 128 -7.93 9.40 -7.02
C MET A 128 -8.91 9.79 -5.90
N GLY A 129 -9.91 10.63 -6.20
CA GLY A 129 -10.86 11.15 -5.20
C GLY A 129 -10.23 12.05 -4.13
N ILE A 130 -9.07 12.65 -4.40
CA ILE A 130 -8.33 13.46 -3.42
C ILE A 130 -8.82 14.91 -3.47
N GLU A 131 -9.25 15.43 -2.32
CA GLU A 131 -9.64 16.84 -2.18
C GLU A 131 -8.40 17.75 -2.14
N VAL A 132 -8.41 18.79 -2.97
CA VAL A 132 -7.37 19.83 -2.98
C VAL A 132 -7.73 20.89 -1.93
N LEU A 133 -6.91 21.00 -0.89
CA LEU A 133 -7.17 21.91 0.24
C LEU A 133 -6.94 23.39 -0.11
N SER A 134 -5.99 23.68 -1.00
CA SER A 134 -5.62 25.04 -1.41
C SER A 134 -4.87 25.01 -2.74
N GLY A 135 -5.04 26.04 -3.56
CA GLY A 135 -4.35 26.24 -4.84
C GLY A 135 -4.22 27.71 -5.20
#